data_AF-A0A258ZIG1-F1
#
_entry.id   AF-A0A258ZIG1-F1
#
_cell.length_a   1.000
_cell.length_b   1.000
_cell.length_c   1.000
_cell.angle_alpha   90.00
_cell.angle_beta   90.00
_cell.angle_gamma   90.00
#
_symmetry.space_group_name_H-M   'P 1'
#
loop_
_entity.id
_entity.type
_entity.pdbx_description
1 polymer ?
#
loop_
_entity_poly.entity_id
_entity_poly.type
_entity_poly.pdbx_seq_one_letter_code
_entity_poly.pdbx_strand_id
1 'polypeptide(L)'
;MAQWLLNRLFDAKDQPKPRFAFQGTVNWMRALSILVENGSFDDQKIKNHYKAVSRRKPNAEADTLVFENMMMAFHNQASLIRLTEDATHPYDVCRSAIINWYYGTYFTCSAMIAAASGSKQETHAHTAKVWQSDIVDHGLLMPPFSLHLSSLVEKIVDAEISIYRGSNIHDLNTYPKNDNEAWGAVVSYLKGTWDYEKWRVEERLVTSRDFKALGVDSFRTKKARELRDDQLAKNGVNYLIQAFRYRGKANYRDSVFLSYGDDNSEKIETFVKDLGMVSRAFQRMAACYLSRRVENGTWTEFIADLQENSRLSLGPQYLEM
;
A
#
# COMPACT_ATOMS: atom_id res chain seq x y z
N MET A 1 2.70 -26.74 23.07
CA MET A 1 3.15 -27.76 22.09
C MET A 1 4.42 -27.27 21.43
N ALA A 2 5.35 -28.17 21.08
CA ALA A 2 6.55 -27.78 20.35
C ALA A 2 6.17 -27.27 18.95
N GLN A 3 6.56 -26.05 18.62
CA GLN A 3 6.32 -25.42 17.31
C GLN A 3 7.27 -26.00 16.25
N TRP A 4 7.11 -27.29 15.93
CA TRP A 4 8.08 -28.05 15.13
C TRP A 4 8.43 -27.40 13.79
N LEU A 5 7.42 -26.89 13.05
CA LEU A 5 7.66 -26.19 11.81
C LEU A 5 8.48 -24.93 12.07
N LEU A 6 8.10 -24.09 13.03
CA LEU A 6 8.84 -22.86 13.36
C LEU A 6 10.29 -23.17 13.75
N ASN A 7 10.55 -24.20 14.54
CA ASN A 7 11.90 -24.62 14.89
C ASN A 7 12.72 -25.00 13.64
N ARG A 8 12.16 -25.79 12.72
CA ARG A 8 12.81 -26.10 11.43
C ARG A 8 13.01 -24.87 10.56
N LEU A 9 12.09 -23.91 10.62
CA LEU A 9 12.28 -22.65 9.93
C LEU A 9 13.47 -21.91 10.58
N PHE A 10 13.53 -21.74 11.90
CA PHE A 10 14.67 -21.09 12.59
C PHE A 10 16.04 -21.71 12.28
N ASP A 11 16.11 -23.03 12.14
CA ASP A 11 17.37 -23.74 11.84
C ASP A 11 17.86 -23.51 10.40
N ALA A 12 16.98 -23.12 9.48
CA ALA A 12 17.33 -22.76 8.11
C ALA A 12 17.87 -21.31 8.08
N LYS A 13 19.19 -21.16 8.01
CA LYS A 13 20.02 -19.96 8.23
C LYS A 13 19.65 -18.64 7.52
N ASP A 14 18.67 -18.60 6.62
CA ASP A 14 18.24 -17.39 5.89
C ASP A 14 16.80 -16.99 6.25
N GLN A 15 16.58 -16.51 7.48
CA GLN A 15 15.22 -16.11 7.87
C GLN A 15 15.06 -14.75 8.53
N PRO A 16 13.99 -14.02 8.13
CA PRO A 16 13.45 -12.96 8.97
C PRO A 16 13.01 -13.58 10.29
N LYS A 17 13.35 -12.92 11.40
CA LYS A 17 12.89 -13.34 12.73
C LYS A 17 11.33 -13.36 12.75
N PRO A 18 10.66 -14.50 12.98
CA PRO A 18 9.20 -14.69 12.87
C PRO A 18 8.34 -13.67 13.59
N ARG A 19 8.78 -13.26 14.80
CA ARG A 19 8.11 -12.25 15.61
C ARG A 19 8.01 -10.90 14.88
N PHE A 20 9.04 -10.51 14.13
CA PHE A 20 9.06 -9.27 13.37
C PHE A 20 8.20 -9.33 12.11
N ALA A 21 8.04 -10.51 11.51
CA ALA A 21 7.16 -10.71 10.36
C ALA A 21 5.68 -10.54 10.75
N PHE A 22 5.24 -11.18 11.84
CA PHE A 22 3.88 -11.01 12.36
C PHE A 22 3.62 -9.58 12.83
N GLN A 23 4.46 -9.08 13.76
CA GLN A 23 4.29 -7.74 14.35
C GLN A 23 4.29 -6.65 13.29
N GLY A 24 5.26 -6.67 12.37
CA GLY A 24 5.33 -5.68 11.30
C GLY A 24 4.22 -5.80 10.26
N THR A 25 3.43 -6.86 10.26
CA THR A 25 2.25 -7.00 9.40
C THR A 25 1.04 -6.41 10.09
N VAL A 26 0.71 -6.92 11.28
CA VAL A 26 -0.47 -6.49 12.04
C VAL A 26 -0.36 -5.04 12.50
N ASN A 27 0.79 -4.61 13.03
CA ASN A 27 0.96 -3.27 13.58
C ASN A 27 0.88 -2.19 12.50
N TRP A 28 1.36 -2.45 11.28
CA TRP A 28 1.30 -1.45 10.20
C TRP A 28 -0.13 -1.22 9.75
N MET A 29 -0.90 -2.30 9.57
CA MET A 29 -2.30 -2.18 9.21
C MET A 29 -3.12 -1.54 10.32
N ARG A 30 -2.85 -1.89 11.58
CA ARG A 30 -3.49 -1.23 12.73
C ARG A 30 -3.19 0.27 12.76
N ALA A 31 -1.95 0.66 12.48
CA ALA A 31 -1.55 2.05 12.42
C ALA A 31 -2.30 2.82 11.31
N LEU A 32 -2.35 2.26 10.10
CA LEU A 32 -3.13 2.84 9.00
C LEU A 32 -4.61 2.99 9.39
N SER A 33 -5.19 1.96 10.00
CA SER A 33 -6.58 1.95 10.46
C SER A 33 -6.87 3.10 11.43
N ILE A 34 -6.06 3.25 12.48
CA ILE A 34 -6.18 4.37 13.45
C ILE A 34 -6.13 5.72 12.74
N LEU A 35 -5.19 5.92 11.80
CA LEU A 35 -5.02 7.19 11.11
C LEU A 35 -6.14 7.50 10.10
N VAL A 36 -6.82 6.49 9.55
CA VAL A 36 -7.97 6.73 8.67
C VAL A 36 -9.27 6.92 9.45
N GLU A 37 -9.36 6.36 10.66
CA GLU A 37 -10.54 6.45 11.53
C GLU A 37 -10.55 7.68 12.44
N ASN A 38 -9.45 8.41 12.59
CA ASN A 38 -9.37 9.61 13.46
C ASN A 38 -10.13 10.85 12.93
N GLY A 39 -11.00 10.67 11.94
CA GLY A 39 -11.75 11.72 11.26
C GLY A 39 -10.96 12.46 10.17
N SER A 40 -9.70 12.12 9.87
CA SER A 40 -8.96 12.77 8.77
C SER A 40 -9.60 12.53 7.40
N PHE A 41 -10.39 11.46 7.27
CA PHE A 41 -11.07 11.04 6.04
C PHE A 41 -12.58 11.34 6.06
N ASP A 42 -13.04 12.34 6.81
CA ASP A 42 -14.43 12.82 6.72
C ASP A 42 -14.74 13.39 5.32
N ASP A 43 -15.99 13.30 4.84
CA ASP A 43 -16.38 13.71 3.47
C ASP A 43 -15.94 15.14 3.17
N GLN A 44 -16.17 16.05 4.12
CA GLN A 44 -15.85 17.46 3.95
C GLN A 44 -14.34 17.68 3.79
N LYS A 45 -13.51 16.93 4.52
CA LYS A 45 -12.04 17.05 4.43
C LYS A 45 -11.53 16.52 3.10
N ILE A 46 -12.06 15.37 2.65
CA ILE A 46 -11.72 14.81 1.33
C ILE A 46 -12.16 15.77 0.20
N LYS A 47 -13.41 16.27 0.25
CA LYS A 47 -13.94 17.24 -0.72
C LYS A 47 -13.11 18.52 -0.76
N ASN A 48 -12.68 19.02 0.40
CA ASN A 48 -11.83 20.19 0.50
C ASN A 48 -10.45 19.94 -0.12
N HIS A 49 -9.84 18.78 0.13
CA HIS A 49 -8.54 18.41 -0.44
C HIS A 49 -8.60 18.38 -1.97
N TYR A 50 -9.66 17.82 -2.56
CA TYR A 50 -9.81 17.76 -4.02
C TYR A 50 -10.52 18.97 -4.64
N LYS A 51 -10.83 20.03 -3.87
CA LYS A 51 -11.56 21.21 -4.36
C LYS A 51 -10.90 21.89 -5.57
N ALA A 52 -9.57 21.86 -5.63
CA ALA A 52 -8.79 22.47 -6.71
C ALA A 52 -8.61 21.55 -7.94
N VAL A 53 -8.98 20.26 -7.83
CA VAL A 53 -8.85 19.33 -8.96
C VAL A 53 -9.83 19.73 -10.06
N SER A 54 -9.27 19.99 -11.23
CA SER A 54 -10.01 20.31 -12.45
C SER A 54 -10.44 19.05 -13.19
N ARG A 55 -11.58 19.14 -13.85
CA ARG A 55 -12.05 18.09 -14.76
C ARG A 55 -11.11 17.97 -15.96
N ARG A 56 -10.88 16.74 -16.42
CA ARG A 56 -10.05 16.51 -17.61
C ARG A 56 -10.87 16.77 -18.88
N LYS A 57 -10.20 16.86 -20.03
CA LYS A 57 -10.90 16.90 -21.33
C LYS A 57 -11.70 15.59 -21.52
N PRO A 58 -12.87 15.62 -22.18
CA PRO A 58 -13.62 14.39 -22.48
C PRO A 58 -12.73 13.31 -23.12
N ASN A 59 -12.86 12.10 -22.62
CA ASN A 59 -12.13 10.91 -23.09
C ASN A 59 -12.86 9.70 -22.50
N ALA A 60 -13.79 9.16 -23.28
CA ALA A 60 -14.64 8.06 -22.88
C ALA A 60 -13.86 6.78 -22.58
N GLU A 61 -12.81 6.47 -23.35
CA GLU A 61 -11.99 5.26 -23.14
C GLU A 61 -11.31 5.27 -21.77
N ALA A 62 -10.73 6.41 -21.39
CA ALA A 62 -10.13 6.56 -20.07
C ALA A 62 -11.19 6.54 -18.95
N ASP A 63 -12.40 7.03 -19.18
CA ASP A 63 -13.49 6.96 -18.20
C ASP A 63 -13.98 5.52 -18.02
N THR A 64 -14.11 4.75 -19.11
CA THR A 64 -14.39 3.32 -19.04
C THR A 64 -13.34 2.59 -18.22
N LEU A 65 -12.04 2.87 -18.43
CA LEU A 65 -10.97 2.29 -17.61
C LEU A 65 -11.07 2.68 -16.14
N VAL A 66 -11.48 3.92 -15.82
CA VAL A 66 -11.74 4.34 -14.44
C VAL A 66 -12.84 3.47 -13.82
N PHE A 67 -13.98 3.33 -14.49
CA PHE A 67 -15.13 2.59 -13.99
C PHE A 67 -14.84 1.09 -13.85
N GLU A 68 -14.17 0.48 -14.83
CA GLU A 68 -13.74 -0.93 -14.76
C GLU A 68 -12.84 -1.17 -13.55
N ASN A 69 -11.81 -0.34 -13.37
CA ASN A 69 -10.90 -0.48 -12.24
C ASN A 69 -11.62 -0.23 -10.90
N MET A 70 -12.55 0.72 -10.83
CA MET A 70 -13.34 0.94 -9.62
C MET A 70 -14.29 -0.22 -9.31
N MET A 71 -14.88 -0.86 -10.31
CA MET A 71 -15.67 -2.09 -10.11
C MET A 71 -14.79 -3.22 -9.57
N MET A 72 -13.57 -3.36 -10.10
CA MET A 72 -12.60 -4.35 -9.58
C MET A 72 -12.16 -4.03 -8.15
N ALA A 73 -11.96 -2.75 -7.79
CA ALA A 73 -11.68 -2.35 -6.41
C ALA A 73 -12.88 -2.65 -5.48
N PHE A 74 -14.09 -2.41 -5.97
CA PHE A 74 -15.35 -2.66 -5.26
C PHE A 74 -15.59 -4.16 -5.01
N HIS A 75 -15.29 -5.03 -5.98
CA HIS A 75 -15.29 -6.50 -5.79
C HIS A 75 -14.42 -6.92 -4.60
N ASN A 76 -13.21 -6.39 -4.54
CA ASN A 76 -12.26 -6.69 -3.47
C ASN A 76 -12.74 -6.15 -2.11
N GLN A 77 -13.36 -4.96 -2.09
CA GLN A 77 -13.95 -4.42 -0.87
C GLN A 77 -15.11 -5.27 -0.37
N ALA A 78 -16.04 -5.66 -1.24
CA ALA A 78 -17.17 -6.51 -0.87
C ALA A 78 -16.67 -7.86 -0.30
N SER A 79 -15.65 -8.46 -0.93
CA SER A 79 -15.03 -9.69 -0.44
C SER A 79 -14.38 -9.50 0.93
N LEU A 80 -13.63 -8.41 1.17
CA LEU A 80 -13.08 -8.10 2.50
C LEU A 80 -14.13 -8.04 3.60
N ILE A 81 -15.24 -7.36 3.33
CA ILE A 81 -16.33 -7.24 4.29
C ILE A 81 -16.93 -8.61 4.60
N ARG A 82 -17.20 -9.45 3.60
CA ARG A 82 -17.69 -10.82 3.83
C ARG A 82 -16.69 -11.70 4.59
N LEU A 83 -15.40 -11.63 4.27
CA LEU A 83 -14.37 -12.33 5.04
C LEU A 83 -14.32 -11.88 6.51
N THR A 84 -14.76 -10.66 6.81
CA THR A 84 -14.82 -10.14 8.18
C THR A 84 -16.07 -10.59 8.92
N GLU A 85 -17.23 -10.63 8.23
CA GLU A 85 -18.53 -10.93 8.84
C GLU A 85 -18.82 -12.43 8.95
N ASP A 86 -18.42 -13.22 7.95
CA ASP A 86 -18.82 -14.62 7.82
C ASP A 86 -17.76 -15.61 8.33
N ALA A 87 -16.55 -15.13 8.63
CA ALA A 87 -15.45 -16.01 9.05
C ALA A 87 -15.65 -16.49 10.49
N THR A 88 -15.83 -17.79 10.66
CA THR A 88 -15.84 -18.44 11.98
C THR A 88 -14.45 -18.55 12.58
N HIS A 89 -13.40 -18.51 11.76
CA HIS A 89 -12.01 -18.64 12.19
C HIS A 89 -11.11 -17.62 11.45
N PRO A 90 -10.57 -16.61 12.16
CA PRO A 90 -9.92 -15.45 11.50
C PRO A 90 -8.60 -15.81 10.81
N TYR A 91 -7.93 -16.89 11.23
CA TYR A 91 -6.69 -17.35 10.58
C TYR A 91 -6.92 -17.92 9.18
N ASP A 92 -8.09 -18.49 8.92
CA ASP A 92 -8.40 -19.15 7.64
C ASP A 92 -8.54 -18.12 6.52
N VAL A 93 -8.94 -16.90 6.88
CA VAL A 93 -9.24 -15.82 5.95
C VAL A 93 -8.17 -14.72 5.90
N CYS A 94 -7.27 -14.63 6.90
CA CYS A 94 -6.34 -13.50 7.03
C CYS A 94 -5.44 -13.29 5.80
N ARG A 95 -4.99 -14.37 5.16
CA ARG A 95 -4.16 -14.30 3.94
C ARG A 95 -4.98 -13.80 2.75
N SER A 96 -6.18 -14.35 2.55
CA SER A 96 -7.12 -13.92 1.51
C SER A 96 -7.52 -12.46 1.70
N ALA A 97 -7.70 -12.01 2.95
CA ALA A 97 -7.99 -10.63 3.27
C ALA A 97 -6.83 -9.69 2.84
N ILE A 98 -5.57 -10.04 3.11
CA ILE A 98 -4.43 -9.22 2.62
C ILE A 98 -4.44 -9.10 1.10
N ILE A 99 -4.76 -10.19 0.39
CA ILE A 99 -4.80 -10.21 -1.07
C ILE A 99 -5.92 -9.31 -1.60
N ASN A 100 -7.12 -9.41 -1.04
CA ASN A 100 -8.23 -8.55 -1.42
C ASN A 100 -7.93 -7.07 -1.12
N TRP A 101 -7.35 -6.76 0.05
CA TRP A 101 -6.92 -5.39 0.38
C TRP A 101 -5.91 -4.84 -0.63
N TYR A 102 -4.92 -5.66 -1.01
CA TYR A 102 -3.91 -5.24 -1.97
C TYR A 102 -4.52 -4.98 -3.34
N TYR A 103 -5.37 -5.88 -3.85
CA TYR A 103 -5.99 -5.68 -5.16
C TYR A 103 -7.01 -4.56 -5.16
N GLY A 104 -7.76 -4.36 -4.06
CA GLY A 104 -8.58 -3.17 -3.85
C GLY A 104 -7.75 -1.88 -3.98
N THR A 105 -6.62 -1.82 -3.29
CA THR A 105 -5.67 -0.69 -3.39
C THR A 105 -5.11 -0.54 -4.80
N TYR A 106 -4.64 -1.63 -5.41
CA TYR A 106 -4.02 -1.63 -6.73
C TYR A 106 -4.98 -1.13 -7.82
N PHE A 107 -6.21 -1.66 -7.87
CA PHE A 107 -7.19 -1.23 -8.86
C PHE A 107 -7.64 0.22 -8.62
N THR A 108 -7.75 0.65 -7.36
CA THR A 108 -7.99 2.06 -7.04
C THR A 108 -6.88 2.96 -7.59
N CYS A 109 -5.60 2.55 -7.44
CA CYS A 109 -4.49 3.28 -8.03
C CYS A 109 -4.57 3.30 -9.57
N SER A 110 -4.85 2.17 -10.21
CA SER A 110 -5.03 2.11 -11.66
C SER A 110 -6.16 3.04 -12.14
N ALA A 111 -7.26 3.13 -11.39
CA ALA A 111 -8.34 4.08 -11.69
C ALA A 111 -7.86 5.54 -11.62
N MET A 112 -7.13 5.94 -10.57
CA MET A 112 -6.67 7.34 -10.49
C MET A 112 -5.62 7.66 -11.57
N ILE A 113 -4.80 6.70 -12.00
CA ILE A 113 -3.89 6.88 -13.15
C ILE A 113 -4.69 7.09 -14.43
N ALA A 114 -5.68 6.24 -14.71
CA ALA A 114 -6.54 6.38 -15.88
C ALA A 114 -7.24 7.76 -15.89
N ALA A 115 -7.70 8.24 -14.74
CA ALA A 115 -8.27 9.57 -14.58
C ALA A 115 -7.26 10.72 -14.69
N ALA A 116 -5.97 10.48 -14.41
CA ALA A 116 -4.90 11.47 -14.54
C ALA A 116 -4.47 11.63 -16.00
N SER A 117 -4.01 10.54 -16.62
CA SER A 117 -3.33 10.55 -17.93
C SER A 117 -4.00 9.69 -19.01
N GLY A 118 -5.01 8.89 -18.67
CA GLY A 118 -5.60 7.90 -19.59
C GLY A 118 -4.72 6.66 -19.80
N SER A 119 -3.61 6.55 -19.08
CA SER A 119 -2.67 5.44 -19.24
C SER A 119 -3.27 4.13 -18.72
N LYS A 120 -3.01 3.03 -19.43
CA LYS A 120 -3.30 1.65 -18.99
C LYS A 120 -2.00 0.92 -18.68
N GLN A 121 -1.89 0.33 -17.49
CA GLN A 121 -0.64 -0.33 -17.05
C GLN A 121 -0.79 -1.85 -17.10
N GLU A 122 0.24 -2.52 -17.60
CA GLU A 122 0.23 -3.99 -17.78
C GLU A 122 0.94 -4.73 -16.63
N THR A 123 1.79 -4.06 -15.86
CA THR A 123 2.58 -4.70 -14.78
C THR A 123 2.57 -3.88 -13.51
N HIS A 124 2.63 -4.54 -12.35
CA HIS A 124 2.67 -3.88 -11.03
C HIS A 124 3.81 -2.86 -10.90
N ALA A 125 4.99 -3.18 -11.43
CA ALA A 125 6.15 -2.27 -11.39
C ALA A 125 5.92 -1.02 -12.24
N HIS A 126 5.29 -1.17 -13.41
CA HIS A 126 4.93 -0.03 -14.24
C HIS A 126 3.84 0.83 -13.57
N THR A 127 2.83 0.21 -12.97
CA THR A 127 1.78 0.91 -12.20
C THR A 127 2.38 1.75 -11.08
N ALA A 128 3.31 1.21 -10.29
CA ALA A 128 3.97 1.96 -9.21
C ALA A 128 4.77 3.18 -9.71
N LYS A 129 5.38 3.09 -10.90
CA LYS A 129 6.13 4.19 -11.52
C LYS A 129 5.20 5.29 -12.03
N VAL A 130 4.15 4.93 -12.76
CA VAL A 130 3.18 5.90 -13.29
C VAL A 130 2.38 6.52 -12.15
N TRP A 131 2.06 5.74 -11.11
CA TRP A 131 1.45 6.26 -9.88
C TRP A 131 2.28 7.38 -9.25
N GLN A 132 3.60 7.22 -9.20
CA GLN A 132 4.50 8.25 -8.67
C GLN A 132 4.33 9.56 -9.45
N SER A 133 4.53 9.52 -10.77
CA SER A 133 4.50 10.71 -11.61
C SER A 133 3.12 11.36 -11.68
N ASP A 134 2.07 10.57 -11.82
CA ASP A 134 0.74 11.10 -12.16
C ASP A 134 -0.01 11.56 -10.90
N ILE A 135 0.29 10.97 -9.74
CA ILE A 135 -0.52 11.13 -8.53
C ILE A 135 0.32 11.64 -7.34
N VAL A 136 1.39 10.93 -7.00
CA VAL A 136 2.18 11.25 -5.79
C VAL A 136 2.89 12.60 -5.94
N ASP A 137 3.61 12.81 -7.05
CA ASP A 137 4.39 14.03 -7.30
C ASP A 137 3.50 15.29 -7.41
N HIS A 138 2.21 15.10 -7.69
CA HIS A 138 1.21 16.17 -7.76
C HIS A 138 0.47 16.42 -6.43
N GLY A 139 0.84 15.72 -5.35
CA GLY A 139 0.24 15.90 -4.03
C GLY A 139 -1.23 15.51 -3.95
N LEU A 140 -1.69 14.58 -4.81
CA LEU A 140 -3.09 14.20 -4.93
C LEU A 140 -3.55 13.15 -3.91
N LEU A 141 -2.77 12.92 -2.84
CA LEU A 141 -3.07 11.96 -1.80
C LEU A 141 -3.10 12.64 -0.44
N MET A 142 -4.00 12.17 0.43
CA MET A 142 -4.05 12.57 1.82
C MET A 142 -3.17 11.65 2.68
N PRO A 143 -2.53 12.15 3.76
CA PRO A 143 -1.88 11.30 4.76
C PRO A 143 -2.87 10.28 5.35
N PRO A 144 -2.44 9.04 5.66
CA PRO A 144 -1.07 8.52 5.55
C PRO A 144 -0.68 8.04 4.12
N PHE A 145 -1.61 8.02 3.17
CA PHE A 145 -1.37 7.49 1.82
C PHE A 145 -0.42 8.35 0.98
N SER A 146 -0.23 9.62 1.36
CA SER A 146 0.72 10.54 0.73
C SER A 146 2.18 10.32 1.13
N LEU A 147 2.45 9.50 2.14
CA LEU A 147 3.81 9.23 2.59
C LEU A 147 4.63 8.58 1.46
N HIS A 148 5.73 9.23 1.11
CA HIS A 148 6.67 8.77 0.10
C HIS A 148 8.09 9.24 0.40
N LEU A 149 9.05 8.56 -0.21
CA LEU A 149 10.46 8.90 -0.24
C LEU A 149 10.86 9.13 -1.69
N SER A 150 11.46 10.29 -1.99
CA SER A 150 11.75 10.69 -3.37
C SER A 150 12.93 9.93 -3.99
N SER A 151 13.74 9.29 -3.14
CA SER A 151 14.96 8.59 -3.53
C SER A 151 15.14 7.30 -2.73
N LEU A 152 16.01 6.41 -3.19
CA LEU A 152 16.58 5.35 -2.36
C LEU A 152 17.98 5.70 -1.82
N VAL A 153 18.50 6.89 -2.11
CA VAL A 153 19.78 7.37 -1.57
C VAL A 153 19.64 7.69 -0.08
N GLU A 154 20.44 7.01 0.75
CA GLU A 154 20.35 7.03 2.22
C GLU A 154 20.32 8.42 2.82
N LYS A 155 21.21 9.32 2.39
CA LYS A 155 21.24 10.69 2.92
C LYS A 155 19.95 11.47 2.66
N ILE A 156 19.33 11.27 1.49
CA ILE A 156 18.06 11.93 1.13
C ILE A 156 16.94 11.34 1.99
N VAL A 157 16.89 10.02 2.08
CA VAL A 157 15.86 9.30 2.83
C VAL A 157 15.92 9.58 4.32
N ASP A 158 17.10 9.62 4.93
CA ASP A 158 17.21 9.94 6.36
C ASP A 158 16.73 11.37 6.66
N ALA A 159 16.93 12.32 5.74
CA ALA A 159 16.39 13.67 5.87
C ALA A 159 14.85 13.68 5.77
N GLU A 160 14.28 12.99 4.77
CA GLU A 160 12.83 12.89 4.58
C GLU A 160 12.15 12.15 5.75
N ILE A 161 12.71 11.03 6.20
CA ILE A 161 12.23 10.29 7.36
C ILE A 161 12.31 11.15 8.62
N SER A 162 13.37 11.95 8.80
CA SER A 162 13.48 12.86 9.96
C SER A 162 12.38 13.92 9.93
N ILE A 163 12.01 14.44 8.77
CA ILE A 163 10.89 15.38 8.61
C ILE A 163 9.58 14.71 8.98
N TYR A 164 9.28 13.52 8.45
CA TYR A 164 8.04 12.81 8.80
C TYR A 164 7.98 12.41 10.26
N ARG A 165 9.11 12.02 10.85
CA ARG A 165 9.18 11.55 12.23
C ARG A 165 9.09 12.70 13.22
N GLY A 166 9.74 13.84 12.96
CA GLY A 166 9.87 14.92 13.94
C GLY A 166 10.42 14.39 15.27
N SER A 167 9.73 14.67 16.37
CA SER A 167 10.06 14.16 17.71
C SER A 167 9.43 12.81 18.06
N ASN A 168 8.78 12.13 17.12
CA ASN A 168 8.07 10.88 17.37
C ASN A 168 9.04 9.72 17.59
N ILE A 169 9.02 9.17 18.81
CA ILE A 169 9.88 8.06 19.23
C ILE A 169 9.29 6.67 18.98
N HIS A 170 8.02 6.59 18.59
CA HIS A 170 7.34 5.32 18.41
C HIS A 170 7.76 4.64 17.11
N ASP A 171 7.66 3.32 17.11
CA ASP A 171 8.02 2.48 15.99
C ASP A 171 7.03 1.34 15.77
N LEU A 172 7.32 0.52 14.76
CA LEU A 172 6.47 -0.61 14.36
C LEU A 172 6.56 -1.81 15.32
N ASN A 173 7.48 -1.81 16.30
CA ASN A 173 7.69 -2.94 17.21
C ASN A 173 6.62 -3.00 18.31
N THR A 174 5.94 -1.88 18.58
CA THR A 174 4.85 -1.78 19.56
C THR A 174 3.50 -1.71 18.86
N TYR A 175 2.49 -2.42 19.39
CA TYR A 175 1.14 -2.39 18.84
C TYR A 175 0.52 -1.00 19.08
N PRO A 176 0.17 -0.23 18.03
CA PRO A 176 -0.26 1.15 18.17
C PRO A 176 -1.69 1.24 18.71
N LYS A 177 -1.92 2.22 19.59
CA LYS A 177 -3.21 2.45 20.27
C LYS A 177 -3.77 3.85 20.08
N ASN A 178 -2.96 4.78 19.57
CA ASN A 178 -3.32 6.17 19.36
C ASN A 178 -2.60 6.73 18.12
N ASP A 179 -3.01 7.92 17.69
CA ASP A 179 -2.50 8.59 16.49
C ASP A 179 -0.98 8.78 16.51
N ASN A 180 -0.39 9.10 17.66
CA ASN A 180 1.06 9.32 17.78
C ASN A 180 1.83 8.01 17.57
N GLU A 181 1.41 6.93 18.22
CA GLU A 181 1.99 5.60 18.00
C GLU A 181 1.78 5.10 16.57
N ALA A 182 0.58 5.32 16.01
CA ALA A 182 0.24 4.95 14.66
C ALA A 182 1.10 5.69 13.63
N TRP A 183 1.32 7.00 13.81
CA TRP A 183 2.19 7.79 12.95
C TRP A 183 3.64 7.27 12.98
N GLY A 184 4.18 7.01 14.17
CA GLY A 184 5.51 6.43 14.33
C GLY A 184 5.64 5.05 13.65
N ALA A 185 4.61 4.22 13.74
CA ALA A 185 4.55 2.92 13.08
C ALA A 185 4.52 3.00 11.54
N VAL A 186 3.71 3.89 10.94
CA VAL A 186 3.68 4.05 9.47
C VAL A 186 4.99 4.61 8.92
N VAL A 187 5.62 5.56 9.60
CA VAL A 187 6.94 6.11 9.20
C VAL A 187 8.03 5.03 9.34
N SER A 188 7.95 4.18 10.36
CA SER A 188 8.86 3.05 10.53
C SER A 188 8.70 2.00 9.43
N TYR A 189 7.47 1.72 9.01
CA TYR A 189 7.21 0.82 7.88
C TYR A 189 7.71 1.40 6.56
N LEU A 190 7.56 2.72 6.34
CA LEU A 190 8.12 3.43 5.19
C LEU A 190 9.64 3.27 5.12
N LYS A 191 10.35 3.52 6.24
CA LYS A 191 11.81 3.31 6.32
C LYS A 191 12.20 1.86 6.03
N GLY A 192 11.51 0.90 6.65
CA GLY A 192 11.79 -0.52 6.39
C GLY A 192 11.48 -0.96 4.97
N THR A 193 10.58 -0.27 4.25
CA THR A 193 10.31 -0.50 2.83
C THR A 193 11.42 0.06 1.96
N TRP A 194 11.96 1.22 2.31
CA TRP A 194 13.18 1.75 1.70
C TRP A 194 14.37 0.81 1.85
N ASP A 195 14.63 0.28 3.05
CA ASP A 195 15.73 -0.68 3.28
C ASP A 195 15.62 -1.88 2.33
N TYR A 196 14.41 -2.41 2.18
CA TYR A 196 14.12 -3.52 1.28
C TYR A 196 14.32 -3.18 -0.21
N GLU A 197 13.83 -2.03 -0.66
CA GLU A 197 13.97 -1.62 -2.06
C GLU A 197 15.42 -1.25 -2.41
N LYS A 198 16.16 -0.61 -1.49
CA LYS A 198 17.60 -0.35 -1.63
C LYS A 198 18.36 -1.66 -1.82
N TRP A 199 18.16 -2.64 -0.93
CA TRP A 199 18.77 -3.96 -1.05
C TRP A 199 18.43 -4.65 -2.38
N ARG A 200 17.16 -4.63 -2.81
CA ARG A 200 16.75 -5.18 -4.12
C ARG A 200 17.48 -4.54 -5.30
N VAL A 201 17.65 -3.22 -5.29
CA VAL A 201 18.39 -2.51 -6.35
C VAL A 201 19.86 -2.89 -6.31
N GLU A 202 20.48 -2.94 -5.14
CA GLU A 202 21.87 -3.34 -4.95
C GLU A 202 22.14 -4.78 -5.44
N GLU A 203 21.31 -5.75 -5.09
CA GLU A 203 21.41 -7.15 -5.55
C GLU A 203 21.33 -7.26 -7.08
N ARG A 204 20.38 -6.54 -7.69
CA ARG A 204 20.26 -6.49 -9.15
C ARG A 204 21.49 -5.84 -9.80
N LEU A 205 22.07 -4.81 -9.17
CA LEU A 205 23.24 -4.14 -9.70
C LEU A 205 24.48 -5.02 -9.66
N VAL A 206 24.71 -5.77 -8.59
CA VAL A 206 25.86 -6.68 -8.47
C VAL A 206 25.88 -7.71 -9.61
N THR A 207 24.71 -8.13 -10.10
CA THR A 207 24.59 -9.07 -11.21
C THR A 207 24.67 -8.42 -12.60
N SER A 208 24.62 -7.09 -12.69
CA SER A 208 24.58 -6.32 -13.93
C SER A 208 25.92 -6.32 -14.70
N ARG A 209 25.84 -6.09 -16.02
CA ARG A 209 27.02 -5.97 -16.88
C ARG A 209 27.91 -4.80 -16.47
N ASP A 210 27.32 -3.65 -16.15
CA ASP A 210 28.05 -2.43 -15.80
C ASP A 210 28.85 -2.61 -14.51
N PHE A 211 28.27 -3.26 -13.50
CA PHE A 211 28.98 -3.56 -12.26
C PHE A 211 30.10 -4.58 -12.48
N LYS A 212 29.84 -5.65 -13.23
CA LYS A 212 30.87 -6.66 -13.57
C LYS A 212 32.04 -6.05 -14.34
N ALA A 213 31.78 -5.07 -15.21
CA ALA A 213 32.81 -4.36 -15.97
C ALA A 213 33.75 -3.51 -15.08
N LEU A 214 33.32 -3.15 -13.85
CA LEU A 214 34.17 -2.45 -12.89
C LEU A 214 35.24 -3.38 -12.25
N GLY A 215 35.10 -4.70 -12.37
CA GLY A 215 36.05 -5.67 -11.80
C GLY A 215 36.10 -5.65 -10.27
N VAL A 216 35.00 -5.29 -9.60
CA VAL A 216 34.88 -5.23 -8.14
C VAL A 216 33.82 -6.20 -7.64
N ASP A 217 33.90 -6.54 -6.35
CA ASP A 217 32.95 -7.44 -5.65
C ASP A 217 31.94 -6.68 -4.77
N SER A 218 32.13 -5.37 -4.59
CA SER A 218 31.39 -4.56 -3.62
C SER A 218 31.33 -3.09 -4.01
N PHE A 219 30.39 -2.35 -3.42
CA PHE A 219 30.22 -0.90 -3.61
C PHE A 219 31.22 -0.06 -2.79
N ARG A 220 32.43 -0.55 -2.50
CA ARG A 220 33.43 0.20 -1.70
C ARG A 220 34.20 1.23 -2.51
N THR A 221 34.43 0.95 -3.79
CA THR A 221 35.19 1.86 -4.67
C THR A 221 34.36 3.08 -5.08
N LYS A 222 35.02 4.18 -5.45
CA LYS A 222 34.32 5.41 -5.87
C LYS A 222 33.38 5.14 -7.06
N LYS A 223 33.87 4.51 -8.13
CA LYS A 223 33.08 4.21 -9.33
C LYS A 223 31.88 3.30 -9.06
N ALA A 224 32.05 2.29 -8.18
CA ALA A 224 30.95 1.40 -7.82
C ALA A 224 29.89 2.14 -6.98
N ARG A 225 30.29 3.04 -6.07
CA ARG A 225 29.36 3.90 -5.33
C ARG A 225 28.59 4.84 -6.25
N GLU A 226 29.27 5.47 -7.19
CA GLU A 226 28.63 6.35 -8.18
C GLU A 226 27.57 5.57 -8.99
N LEU A 227 27.93 4.40 -9.54
CA LEU A 227 26.98 3.54 -10.25
C LEU A 227 25.77 3.15 -9.38
N ARG A 228 26.00 2.82 -8.11
CA ARG A 228 24.92 2.49 -7.17
C ARG A 228 24.03 3.69 -6.90
N ASP A 229 24.62 4.82 -6.51
CA ASP A 229 23.89 6.01 -6.10
C ASP A 229 23.07 6.58 -7.27
N ASP A 230 23.60 6.53 -8.50
CA ASP A 230 22.87 6.89 -9.73
C ASP A 230 21.62 6.04 -9.96
N GLN A 231 21.65 4.78 -9.53
CA GLN A 231 20.53 3.84 -9.69
C GLN A 231 19.54 3.95 -8.55
N LEU A 232 20.01 4.16 -7.32
CA LEU A 232 19.17 4.47 -6.17
C LEU A 232 18.44 5.81 -6.36
N ALA A 233 19.06 6.81 -6.97
CA ALA A 233 18.47 8.12 -7.22
C ALA A 233 17.28 8.09 -8.20
N LYS A 234 17.16 7.06 -9.04
CA LYS A 234 16.08 6.91 -10.03
C LYS A 234 14.80 6.29 -9.46
N ASN A 235 14.84 5.84 -8.22
CA ASN A 235 13.76 5.09 -7.58
C ASN A 235 13.41 5.75 -6.25
N GLY A 236 12.17 5.57 -5.82
CA GLY A 236 11.68 6.03 -4.52
C GLY A 236 10.75 5.00 -3.91
N VAL A 237 10.13 5.36 -2.78
CA VAL A 237 9.11 4.52 -2.12
C VAL A 237 7.83 5.34 -2.00
N ASN A 238 6.70 4.78 -2.42
CA ASN A 238 5.38 5.37 -2.20
C ASN A 238 4.44 4.35 -1.59
N TYR A 239 3.20 4.77 -1.29
CA TYR A 239 2.20 3.89 -0.70
C TYR A 239 1.92 2.63 -1.52
N LEU A 240 1.90 2.70 -2.85
CA LEU A 240 1.67 1.52 -3.69
C LEU A 240 2.85 0.52 -3.62
N ILE A 241 4.09 1.01 -3.52
CA ILE A 241 5.28 0.16 -3.28
C ILE A 241 5.22 -0.48 -1.89
N GLN A 242 4.80 0.28 -0.87
CA GLN A 242 4.57 -0.27 0.48
C GLN A 242 3.50 -1.38 0.43
N ALA A 243 2.39 -1.16 -0.26
CA ALA A 243 1.33 -2.15 -0.44
C ALA A 243 1.80 -3.40 -1.21
N PHE A 244 2.63 -3.23 -2.26
CA PHE A 244 3.22 -4.34 -3.00
C PHE A 244 4.12 -5.21 -2.12
N ARG A 245 5.02 -4.58 -1.35
CA ARG A 245 5.86 -5.28 -0.37
C ARG A 245 5.00 -6.00 0.67
N TYR A 246 3.95 -5.34 1.16
CA TYR A 246 3.03 -5.89 2.15
C TYR A 246 2.31 -7.14 1.65
N ARG A 247 1.80 -7.12 0.41
CA ARG A 247 1.18 -8.28 -0.25
C ARG A 247 2.13 -9.49 -0.29
N GLY A 248 3.45 -9.25 -0.46
CA GLY A 248 4.46 -10.30 -0.37
C GLY A 248 4.39 -11.09 0.95
N LYS A 249 4.07 -10.43 2.06
CA LYS A 249 3.96 -11.09 3.37
C LYS A 249 2.83 -12.12 3.43
N ALA A 250 1.82 -12.06 2.57
CA ALA A 250 0.75 -13.06 2.46
C ALA A 250 1.05 -14.20 1.47
N ASN A 251 1.97 -13.97 0.53
CA ASN A 251 2.29 -14.90 -0.57
C ASN A 251 3.58 -15.69 -0.37
N TYR A 252 4.43 -15.27 0.57
CA TYR A 252 5.70 -15.92 0.84
C TYR A 252 5.72 -16.59 2.22
N ARG A 253 6.90 -17.09 2.59
CA ARG A 253 7.17 -17.80 3.84
C ARG A 253 6.70 -17.06 5.09
N ASP A 254 6.70 -15.73 5.06
CA ASP A 254 6.22 -14.87 6.15
C ASP A 254 4.74 -15.11 6.51
N SER A 255 3.94 -15.59 5.55
CA SER A 255 2.53 -15.92 5.78
C SER A 255 2.33 -17.08 6.74
N VAL A 256 3.33 -17.95 6.90
CA VAL A 256 3.30 -19.03 7.88
C VAL A 256 3.15 -18.45 9.28
N PHE A 257 3.82 -17.33 9.57
CA PHE A 257 3.79 -16.71 10.89
C PHE A 257 2.47 -16.03 11.23
N LEU A 258 1.59 -15.81 10.25
CA LEU A 258 0.25 -15.24 10.49
C LEU A 258 -0.72 -16.27 11.06
N SER A 259 -0.57 -17.54 10.72
CA SER A 259 -1.53 -18.61 11.06
C SER A 259 -0.89 -19.82 11.75
N TYR A 260 0.39 -19.74 12.14
CA TYR A 260 1.10 -20.82 12.81
C TYR A 260 1.98 -20.28 13.94
N GLY A 261 1.78 -20.80 15.15
CA GLY A 261 2.52 -20.38 16.34
C GLY A 261 1.58 -20.13 17.52
N ASP A 262 1.88 -19.07 18.28
CA ASP A 262 1.06 -18.66 19.42
C ASP A 262 -0.31 -18.13 18.96
N ASP A 263 -1.33 -18.35 19.79
CA ASP A 263 -2.66 -17.85 19.51
C ASP A 263 -2.76 -16.33 19.73
N ASN A 264 -3.03 -15.63 18.64
CA ASN A 264 -3.31 -14.21 18.50
C ASN A 264 -4.69 -13.95 17.85
N SER A 265 -5.70 -14.82 18.06
CA SER A 265 -7.00 -14.78 17.38
C SER A 265 -7.66 -13.39 17.40
N GLU A 266 -7.74 -12.74 18.57
CA GLU A 266 -8.32 -11.40 18.73
C GLU A 266 -7.61 -10.33 17.89
N LYS A 267 -6.27 -10.43 17.80
CA LYS A 267 -5.48 -9.52 16.97
C LYS A 267 -5.70 -9.77 15.49
N ILE A 268 -5.84 -11.03 15.06
CA ILE A 268 -6.12 -11.35 13.66
C ILE A 268 -7.54 -10.92 13.28
N GLU A 269 -8.52 -11.07 14.17
CA GLU A 269 -9.88 -10.57 13.94
C GLU A 269 -9.88 -9.04 13.75
N THR A 270 -9.21 -8.31 14.65
CA THR A 270 -9.06 -6.86 14.52
C THR A 270 -8.31 -6.49 13.24
N PHE A 271 -7.25 -7.23 12.92
CA PHE A 271 -6.44 -7.02 11.74
C PHE A 271 -7.24 -7.15 10.43
N VAL A 272 -8.13 -8.15 10.32
CA VAL A 272 -8.98 -8.33 9.14
C VAL A 272 -9.98 -7.16 9.00
N LYS A 273 -10.52 -6.65 10.12
CA LYS A 273 -11.33 -5.42 10.15
C LYS A 273 -10.52 -4.21 9.69
N ASP A 274 -9.30 -4.04 10.21
CA ASP A 274 -8.38 -2.96 9.84
C ASP A 274 -8.11 -2.93 8.33
N LEU A 275 -7.90 -4.09 7.68
CA LEU A 275 -7.77 -4.18 6.22
C LEU A 275 -9.01 -3.60 5.51
N GLY A 276 -10.21 -3.98 5.94
CA GLY A 276 -11.46 -3.48 5.38
C GLY A 276 -11.62 -1.96 5.52
N MET A 277 -11.25 -1.41 6.68
CA MET A 277 -11.35 0.02 6.98
C MET A 277 -10.36 0.85 6.16
N VAL A 278 -9.10 0.42 6.09
CA VAL A 278 -8.07 1.09 5.30
C VAL A 278 -8.39 1.07 3.80
N SER A 279 -8.83 -0.08 3.27
CA SER A 279 -9.24 -0.19 1.86
C SER A 279 -10.42 0.74 1.55
N ARG A 280 -11.44 0.78 2.40
CA ARG A 280 -12.61 1.65 2.24
C ARG A 280 -12.22 3.13 2.25
N ALA A 281 -11.37 3.55 3.19
CA ALA A 281 -10.91 4.93 3.31
C ALA A 281 -10.11 5.37 2.07
N PHE A 282 -9.20 4.51 1.58
CA PHE A 282 -8.43 4.79 0.37
C PHE A 282 -9.34 4.90 -0.87
N GLN A 283 -10.28 3.97 -1.05
CA GLN A 283 -11.24 3.98 -2.14
C GLN A 283 -12.16 5.20 -2.11
N ARG A 284 -12.61 5.62 -0.92
CA ARG A 284 -13.45 6.80 -0.75
C ARG A 284 -12.71 8.11 -1.05
N MET A 285 -11.45 8.22 -0.61
CA MET A 285 -10.58 9.33 -1.01
C MET A 285 -10.44 9.38 -2.55
N ALA A 286 -10.10 8.25 -3.16
CA ALA A 286 -9.95 8.14 -4.60
C ALA A 286 -11.25 8.47 -5.36
N ALA A 287 -12.41 8.00 -4.90
CA ALA A 287 -13.72 8.28 -5.49
C ALA A 287 -13.97 9.78 -5.67
N CYS A 288 -13.61 10.60 -4.68
CA CYS A 288 -13.75 12.06 -4.78
C CYS A 288 -12.82 12.67 -5.83
N TYR A 289 -11.59 12.18 -5.95
CA TYR A 289 -10.70 12.58 -7.04
C TYR A 289 -11.29 12.17 -8.40
N LEU A 290 -11.71 10.92 -8.53
CA LEU A 290 -12.22 10.34 -9.78
C LEU A 290 -13.48 11.06 -10.26
N SER A 291 -14.46 11.29 -9.38
CA SER A 291 -15.72 11.97 -9.73
C SER A 291 -15.52 13.37 -10.30
N ARG A 292 -14.43 14.04 -9.89
CA ARG A 292 -14.03 15.34 -10.42
C ARG A 292 -13.27 15.26 -11.74
N ARG A 293 -12.61 14.14 -12.04
CA ARG A 293 -11.76 13.97 -13.22
C ARG A 293 -12.52 13.44 -14.44
N VAL A 294 -13.44 12.51 -14.23
CA VAL A 294 -14.24 11.89 -15.31
C VAL A 294 -15.20 12.89 -15.97
N GLU A 295 -15.91 12.51 -17.02
CA GLU A 295 -16.95 13.36 -17.61
C GLU A 295 -18.05 13.75 -16.61
N ASN A 296 -18.68 14.91 -16.83
CA ASN A 296 -19.65 15.43 -15.88
C ASN A 296 -20.91 14.55 -15.87
N GLY A 297 -21.33 14.08 -14.69
CA GLY A 297 -22.51 13.24 -14.53
C GLY A 297 -22.24 11.73 -14.61
N THR A 298 -21.19 11.31 -15.33
CA THR A 298 -20.91 9.88 -15.56
C THR A 298 -20.52 9.12 -14.29
N TRP A 299 -19.90 9.79 -13.30
CA TRP A 299 -19.68 9.17 -11.98
C TRP A 299 -21.01 8.83 -11.28
N THR A 300 -21.98 9.75 -11.32
CA THR A 300 -23.30 9.53 -10.71
C THR A 300 -24.05 8.41 -11.42
N GLU A 301 -23.99 8.36 -12.75
CA GLU A 301 -24.55 7.26 -13.54
C GLU A 301 -23.90 5.92 -13.21
N PHE A 302 -22.57 5.87 -13.09
CA PHE A 302 -21.84 4.66 -12.68
C PHE A 302 -22.26 4.17 -11.29
N ILE A 303 -22.39 5.07 -10.31
CA ILE A 303 -22.85 4.70 -8.97
C ILE A 303 -24.29 4.17 -9.00
N ALA A 304 -25.19 4.80 -9.76
CA ALA A 304 -26.56 4.33 -9.92
C ALA A 304 -26.61 2.95 -10.59
N ASP A 305 -25.79 2.72 -11.63
CA ASP A 305 -25.65 1.42 -12.28
C ASP A 305 -25.15 0.35 -11.30
N LEU A 306 -24.16 0.66 -10.45
CA LEU A 306 -23.72 -0.26 -9.40
C LEU A 306 -24.84 -0.59 -8.40
N GLN A 307 -25.69 0.38 -8.03
CA GLN A 307 -26.80 0.13 -7.11
C GLN A 307 -27.86 -0.81 -7.70
N GLU A 308 -28.14 -0.69 -9.01
CA GLU A 308 -29.19 -1.46 -9.69
C GLU A 308 -28.69 -2.84 -10.16
N ASN A 309 -27.46 -2.89 -10.68
CA ASN A 309 -26.98 -4.03 -11.46
C ASN A 309 -25.91 -4.86 -10.74
N SER A 310 -25.24 -4.33 -9.70
CA SER A 310 -24.31 -5.14 -8.91
C SER A 310 -25.05 -6.32 -8.24
N ARG A 311 -24.37 -7.47 -8.18
CA ARG A 311 -24.82 -8.67 -7.46
C ARG A 311 -24.02 -8.91 -6.19
N LEU A 312 -23.21 -7.94 -5.78
CA LEU A 312 -22.43 -8.00 -4.55
C LEU A 312 -23.29 -7.66 -3.35
N SER A 313 -22.90 -8.17 -2.18
CA SER A 313 -23.60 -7.95 -0.92
C SER A 313 -23.44 -6.54 -0.35
N LEU A 314 -22.43 -5.80 -0.80
CA LEU A 314 -22.14 -4.43 -0.37
C LEU A 314 -22.77 -3.44 -1.36
N GLY A 315 -23.38 -2.38 -0.85
CA GLY A 315 -23.82 -1.26 -1.68
C GLY A 315 -22.69 -0.24 -1.92
N PRO A 316 -22.75 0.55 -3.01
CA PRO A 316 -21.68 1.48 -3.39
C PRO A 316 -21.72 2.82 -2.63
N GLN A 317 -22.53 2.97 -1.56
CA GLN A 317 -22.80 4.27 -0.93
C GLN A 317 -21.55 4.97 -0.40
N TYR A 318 -20.49 4.23 -0.06
CA TYR A 318 -19.24 4.87 0.40
C TYR A 318 -18.39 5.47 -0.74
N LEU A 319 -18.79 5.25 -2.00
CA LEU A 319 -18.18 5.86 -3.19
C LEU A 319 -18.98 7.10 -3.66
N GLU A 320 -20.12 7.38 -3.03
CA GLU A 320 -20.90 8.61 -3.23
C GLU A 320 -20.16 9.76 -2.55
N MET A 321 -19.40 10.54 -3.35
CA MET A 321 -18.64 11.71 -2.89
C MET A 321 -19.18 12.98 -3.51
#